data_AF-A0A836W4F9-F1
#
_entry.id   AF-A0A836W4F9-F1
#
_cell.length_a   1.000
_cell.length_b   1.000
_cell.length_c   1.000
_cell.angle_alpha   90.00
_cell.angle_beta   90.00
_cell.angle_gamma   90.00
#
_symmetry.space_group_name_H-M   'P 1'
#
loop_
_entity.id
_entity.type
_entity.pdbx_description
1 polymer ?
#
loop_
_entity_poly.entity_id
_entity_poly.type
_entity_poly.pdbx_seq_one_letter_code
_entity_poly.pdbx_strand_id
1 'polypeptide(L)' 'MKRLFLFILTSYFILPSNVDSRSFRPIKYRQAMVVAPESLAADVGTEVLRKGGNAIDAAVAVAFTLAVTYPSAGNIGGGG' A
#
# COMPACT_ATOMS: atom_id res chain seq x y z
N MET A 1 2.29 -51.21 11.35
CA MET A 1 2.46 -49.79 11.77
C MET A 1 3.28 -48.96 10.78
N LYS A 2 4.44 -49.42 10.27
CA LYS A 2 5.29 -48.64 9.32
C LYS A 2 4.62 -48.26 7.99
N ARG A 3 3.79 -49.15 7.42
CA ARG A 3 3.05 -48.88 6.16
C ARG A 3 1.97 -47.80 6.33
N LEU A 4 1.29 -47.76 7.47
CA LEU A 4 0.29 -46.73 7.79
C LEU A 4 0.94 -45.35 7.95
N PHE A 5 2.11 -45.29 8.58
CA PHE A 5 2.90 -44.07 8.71
C PHE A 5 3.34 -43.54 7.34
N LEU A 6 3.72 -44.43 6.42
CA LEU A 6 4.13 -44.05 5.06
C LEU A 6 2.96 -43.47 4.25
N PHE A 7 1.75 -44.03 4.37
CA PHE A 7 0.55 -43.49 3.72
C PHE A 7 0.15 -42.11 4.25
N ILE A 8 0.30 -41.86 5.55
CA ILE A 8 0.02 -40.55 6.15
C ILE A 8 1.06 -39.52 5.67
N LEU A 9 2.33 -39.89 5.60
CA LEU A 9 3.40 -39.00 5.16
C LEU A 9 3.26 -38.64 3.66
N THR A 10 2.88 -39.60 2.81
CA THR A 10 2.63 -39.33 1.39
C THR A 10 1.36 -38.53 1.18
N SER A 11 0.30 -38.81 1.93
CA SER A 11 -0.95 -38.04 1.87
C SER A 11 -0.76 -36.58 2.28
N TYR A 12 0.09 -36.30 3.29
CA TYR A 12 0.40 -34.94 3.72
C TYR A 12 1.18 -34.16 2.67
N PHE A 13 2.05 -34.84 1.91
CA PHE A 13 2.86 -34.22 0.86
C PHE A 13 2.07 -33.85 -0.40
N ILE A 14 0.93 -34.51 -0.65
CA ILE A 14 0.12 -34.31 -1.87
C ILE A 14 -0.96 -33.22 -1.67
N LEU A 15 -1.21 -32.75 -0.45
CA LEU A 15 -2.14 -31.65 -0.24
C LEU A 15 -1.56 -30.38 -0.87
N PRO A 16 -2.19 -29.82 -1.92
CA PRO A 16 -1.73 -28.56 -2.49
C PRO A 16 -1.90 -27.48 -1.42
N SER A 17 -0.80 -26.89 -1.00
CA SER A 17 -0.85 -25.63 -0.27
C SER A 17 -1.41 -24.60 -1.25
N ASN A 18 -2.69 -24.29 -1.10
CA ASN A 18 -3.31 -23.13 -1.76
C ASN A 18 -2.70 -21.87 -1.13
N VAL A 19 -1.46 -21.57 -1.51
CA VAL A 19 -0.87 -20.25 -1.28
C VAL A 19 -1.63 -19.34 -2.22
N ASP A 20 -2.71 -18.74 -1.69
CA ASP A 20 -3.50 -17.73 -2.37
C ASP A 20 -2.56 -16.58 -2.73
N SER A 21 -1.99 -16.68 -3.92
CA SER A 21 -1.12 -15.69 -4.52
C SER A 21 -2.03 -14.58 -5.01
N ARG A 22 -2.67 -13.86 -4.08
CA ARG A 22 -3.32 -12.58 -4.38
C ARG A 22 -2.22 -11.63 -4.81
N SER A 23 -1.85 -11.74 -6.08
CA SER A 23 -1.00 -10.77 -6.73
C SER A 23 -1.71 -9.44 -6.61
N PHE A 24 -1.18 -8.56 -5.75
CA PHE A 24 -1.62 -7.17 -5.71
C PHE A 24 -1.44 -6.63 -7.12
N ARG A 25 -2.56 -6.37 -7.80
CA ARG A 25 -2.51 -5.76 -9.13
C ARG A 25 -2.03 -4.32 -8.94
N PRO A 26 -0.87 -3.94 -9.51
CA PRO A 26 -0.38 -2.58 -9.37
C PRO A 26 -1.38 -1.62 -10.02
N ILE A 27 -1.72 -0.55 -9.31
CA ILE A 27 -2.50 0.54 -9.88
C ILE A 27 -1.60 1.30 -10.86
N LYS A 28 -2.09 1.50 -12.09
CA LYS A 28 -1.35 2.20 -13.14
C LYS A 28 -2.00 3.54 -13.45
N TYR A 29 -1.19 4.60 -13.51
CA TYR A 29 -1.60 5.92 -13.98
C TYR A 29 -0.68 6.38 -15.11
N ARG A 30 -1.22 7.13 -16.07
CA ARG A 30 -0.49 7.57 -17.28
C ARG A 30 0.38 8.81 -17.08
N GLN A 31 -0.04 9.72 -16.20
CA GLN A 31 0.54 11.08 -16.12
C GLN A 31 1.24 11.31 -14.79
N ALA A 32 0.54 11.11 -13.68
CA ALA A 32 1.09 11.27 -12.34
C ALA A 32 0.34 10.38 -11.33
N MET A 33 0.94 10.18 -10.17
CA MET A 33 0.39 9.39 -9.07
C MET A 33 0.78 10.05 -7.74
N VAL A 34 -0.16 10.10 -6.80
CA VAL A 34 0.10 10.45 -5.40
C VAL A 34 -0.30 9.25 -4.55
N VAL A 35 0.56 8.87 -3.61
CA VAL A 35 0.32 7.78 -2.67
C VAL A 35 0.54 8.34 -1.26
N ALA A 36 -0.42 8.12 -0.37
CA ALA A 36 -0.35 8.56 1.01
C ALA A 36 -0.99 7.51 1.95
N PRO A 37 -0.69 7.55 3.27
CA PRO A 37 -1.28 6.64 4.27
C PRO A 37 -2.81 6.70 4.35
N GLU A 38 -3.44 7.79 3.90
CA GLU A 38 -4.88 7.95 3.84
C GLU A 38 -5.33 8.56 2.51
N SER A 39 -6.60 8.30 2.14
CA SER A 39 -7.16 8.73 0.86
C SER A 39 -7.25 10.25 0.71
N LEU A 40 -7.63 10.97 1.77
CA LEU A 40 -7.83 12.42 1.70
C LEU A 40 -6.53 13.16 1.37
N ALA A 41 -5.41 12.76 1.95
CA ALA A 41 -4.10 13.32 1.63
C ALA A 41 -3.70 13.03 0.17
N ALA A 42 -3.94 11.82 -0.32
CA ALA A 42 -3.69 11.47 -1.72
C ALA A 42 -4.57 12.28 -2.69
N ASP A 43 -5.83 12.50 -2.35
CA ASP A 43 -6.77 13.30 -3.14
C ASP A 43 -6.35 14.77 -3.21
N VAL A 44 -5.92 15.37 -2.08
CA VAL A 44 -5.41 16.75 -2.05
C VAL A 44 -4.16 16.89 -2.93
N GLY A 45 -3.20 15.98 -2.83
CA GLY A 45 -2.01 15.99 -3.70
C GLY A 45 -2.36 15.82 -5.18
N THR A 46 -3.32 14.94 -5.49
CA THR A 46 -3.81 14.71 -6.85
C THR A 46 -4.47 15.97 -7.42
N GLU A 47 -5.23 16.70 -6.60
CA GLU A 47 -5.86 17.95 -7.00
C GLU A 47 -4.83 19.05 -7.28
N VAL A 48 -3.75 19.13 -6.51
CA VAL A 48 -2.63 20.07 -6.78
C VAL A 48 -1.99 19.76 -8.14
N LEU A 49 -1.74 18.49 -8.45
CA LEU A 49 -1.22 18.09 -9.77
C LEU A 49 -2.20 18.43 -10.90
N ARG A 50 -3.51 18.22 -10.68
CA ARG A 50 -4.56 18.59 -11.64
C ARG A 50 -4.62 20.08 -11.91
N LYS A 51 -4.32 20.90 -10.90
CA LYS A 51 -4.25 22.37 -11.01
C LYS A 51 -2.96 22.88 -11.65
N GLY A 52 -2.09 21.99 -12.13
CA GLY A 52 -0.83 22.35 -12.77
C GLY A 52 0.34 22.55 -11.82
N GLY A 53 0.18 22.19 -10.54
CA GLY A 53 1.29 22.09 -9.60
C GLY A 53 2.27 20.98 -9.99
N ASN A 54 3.52 21.13 -9.61
CA ASN A 54 4.55 20.12 -9.81
C ASN A 54 4.53 19.06 -8.67
N ALA A 55 5.44 18.09 -8.74
CA ALA A 55 5.53 17.03 -7.74
C ALA A 55 5.86 17.53 -6.32
N ILE A 56 6.62 18.62 -6.20
CA ILE A 56 6.96 19.24 -4.91
C ILE A 56 5.74 19.96 -4.33
N ASP A 57 4.99 20.70 -5.15
CA ASP A 57 3.75 21.36 -4.71
C ASP A 57 2.75 20.33 -4.14
N ALA A 58 2.60 19.20 -4.83
CA ALA A 58 1.76 18.10 -4.39
C ALA A 58 2.27 17.46 -3.10
N ALA A 59 3.58 17.24 -2.97
CA ALA A 59 4.18 16.67 -1.76
C ALA A 59 3.99 17.59 -0.54
N VAL A 60 4.16 18.90 -0.70
CA VAL A 60 3.94 19.89 0.37
C VAL A 60 2.47 19.90 0.78
N ALA A 61 1.54 19.87 -0.17
CA ALA A 61 0.11 19.80 0.13
C ALA A 61 -0.28 18.51 0.87
N VAL A 62 0.30 17.37 0.48
CA VAL A 62 0.13 16.08 1.18
C VAL A 62 0.66 16.17 2.61
N ALA A 63 1.86 16.72 2.82
CA ALA A 63 2.47 16.83 4.14
C ALA A 63 1.62 17.67 5.11
N PHE A 64 1.15 18.84 4.66
CA PHE A 64 0.26 19.68 5.47
C PHE A 64 -1.12 19.05 5.71
N THR A 65 -1.64 18.30 4.74
CA THR A 65 -2.90 17.54 4.94
C THR A 65 -2.70 16.49 6.03
N LEU A 66 -1.66 15.66 5.92
CA LEU A 66 -1.35 14.61 6.90
C LEU A 66 -1.09 15.18 8.31
N ALA A 67 -0.54 16.39 8.42
CA ALA A 67 -0.38 17.05 9.72
C ALA A 67 -1.70 17.33 10.45
N VAL A 68 -2.82 17.36 9.72
CA VAL A 68 -4.17 17.55 10.27
C VAL A 68 -4.92 16.22 10.36
N THR A 69 -4.88 15.42 9.31
CA THR A 69 -5.77 14.26 9.13
C THR A 69 -5.12 12.95 9.59
N TYR A 70 -3.79 12.91 9.70
CA TYR A 70 -3.03 11.76 10.21
C TYR A 70 -2.05 12.15 11.36
N PRO A 71 -2.56 12.71 12.47
CA PRO A 71 -1.74 13.34 13.53
C PRO A 71 -0.84 12.37 14.30
N SER A 72 -1.05 11.06 14.18
CA SER A 72 -0.17 10.05 14.78
C SER A 72 1.22 9.99 14.12
N ALA A 73 1.38 10.55 12.91
CA ALA A 73 2.67 10.58 12.20
C ALA A 73 2.88 11.85 11.37
N GLY A 74 1.85 12.36 10.69
CA GLY A 74 1.90 13.65 10.02
C GLY A 74 2.01 14.77 11.06
N ASN A 75 2.87 15.76 10.82
CA ASN A 75 3.18 16.76 11.82
C ASN A 75 3.75 18.07 11.23
N ILE A 76 3.71 19.14 12.02
CA ILE A 76 4.43 20.41 11.81
C ILE A 76 5.52 20.67 12.85
N GLY A 77 5.60 19.83 13.90
CA GLY A 77 6.48 20.02 15.06
C GLY A 77 7.68 19.05 15.13
N GLY A 78 7.75 18.08 14.22
CA GLY A 78 8.86 17.15 14.05
C GLY A 78 9.60 17.42 12.73
N GLY A 79 10.00 16.36 12.00
CA GLY A 79 10.62 16.47 10.69
C GLY A 79 10.97 15.13 10.05
N GLY A 80 11.39 15.18 8.77
CA GLY A 80 11.76 14.02 7.95
C GLY A 80 11.72 14.33 6.46
#